data_AF-A0A367S3M2-F1
#
_entry.id   AF-A0A367S3M2-F1
#
_cell.length_a   1.000
_cell.length_b   1.000
_cell.length_c   1.000
_cell.angle_alpha   90.00
_cell.angle_beta   90.00
_cell.angle_gamma   90.00
#
_symmetry.space_group_name_H-M   'P 1'
#
loop_
_entity.id
_entity.type
_entity.pdbx_description
1 polymer ?
#
loop_
_entity_poly.entity_id
_entity_poly.type
_entity_poly.pdbx_seq_one_letter_code
_entity_poly.pdbx_strand_id
1 'polypeptide(L)'
;MDSLPVTKREQRVPDRPEEPELPPECCQHVQFLDCNKEVGRIIFECYHCQQGIISEYTGEPVMGEYKGRPSVIQVKIRCPNCEQTAIKLNTGEVLSITAIPSPWRQ
;
A
#
# COMPACT_ATOMS: atom_id res chain seq x y z
N MET A 1 53.97 -20.57 -16.50
CA MET A 1 54.43 -19.48 -17.39
C MET A 1 53.58 -19.63 -18.65
N ASP A 2 52.55 -18.84 -18.94
CA ASP A 2 52.21 -17.51 -18.44
C ASP A 2 50.68 -17.29 -18.49
N SER A 3 50.15 -16.67 -17.45
CA SER A 3 48.74 -16.25 -17.35
C SER A 3 48.55 -14.95 -18.14
N LEU A 4 47.64 -14.96 -19.13
CA LEU A 4 47.27 -13.75 -19.87
C LEU A 4 46.34 -12.87 -19.00
N PRO A 5 46.53 -11.53 -18.99
CA PRO A 5 45.69 -10.65 -18.18
C PRO A 5 44.33 -10.44 -18.86
N VAL A 6 43.24 -10.79 -18.16
CA VAL A 6 41.89 -10.34 -18.50
C VAL A 6 41.83 -8.84 -18.26
N THR A 7 41.83 -8.06 -19.34
CA THR A 7 41.58 -6.62 -19.27
C THR A 7 40.09 -6.40 -19.02
N LYS A 8 39.74 -6.07 -17.77
CA LYS A 8 38.39 -5.65 -17.39
C LYS A 8 38.11 -4.31 -18.07
N ARG A 9 37.39 -4.34 -19.20
CA ARG A 9 36.86 -3.12 -19.83
C ARG A 9 35.85 -2.51 -18.86
N GLU A 10 36.25 -1.45 -18.18
CA GLU A 10 35.31 -0.57 -17.47
C GLU A 10 34.40 0.06 -18.52
N GLN A 11 33.22 -0.53 -18.71
CA GLN A 11 32.12 0.14 -19.37
C GLN A 11 31.73 1.32 -18.49
N ARG A 12 32.17 2.52 -18.87
CA ARG A 12 31.62 3.76 -18.31
C ARG A 12 30.14 3.77 -18.66
N VAL A 13 29.28 3.62 -17.64
CA VAL A 13 27.86 3.90 -17.79
C VAL A 13 27.78 5.38 -18.19
N PRO A 14 27.26 5.71 -19.39
CA PRO A 14 27.12 7.11 -19.76
C PRO A 14 26.23 7.79 -18.74
N ASP A 15 26.66 8.97 -18.25
CA ASP A 15 25.84 9.86 -17.42
C ASP A 15 24.53 10.09 -18.17
N ARG A 16 23.47 9.40 -17.74
CA ARG A 16 22.13 9.74 -18.20
C ARG A 16 21.80 11.06 -17.53
N PRO A 17 21.34 12.08 -18.27
CA PRO A 17 20.80 13.27 -17.63
C PRO A 17 19.71 12.82 -16.65
N GLU A 18 19.81 13.25 -15.40
CA GLU A 18 18.78 13.02 -14.40
C GLU A 18 17.47 13.58 -14.96
N GLU A 19 16.52 12.69 -15.25
CA GLU A 19 15.18 13.12 -15.61
C GLU A 19 14.61 13.89 -14.41
N PRO A 20 13.96 15.05 -14.62
CA PRO A 20 13.36 15.79 -13.53
C PRO A 20 12.42 14.89 -12.73
N GLU A 21 12.56 14.87 -11.41
CA GLU A 21 11.60 14.16 -10.56
C GLU A 21 10.19 14.68 -10.84
N LEU A 22 9.27 13.77 -11.14
CA LEU A 22 7.88 14.13 -11.37
C LEU A 22 7.27 14.71 -10.07
N PRO A 23 6.35 15.67 -10.18
CA PRO A 23 5.64 16.15 -9.00
C PRO A 23 4.91 14.97 -8.32
N PRO A 24 4.88 14.91 -6.99
CA PRO A 24 4.20 13.84 -6.28
C PRO A 24 2.71 13.82 -6.66
N GLU A 25 2.23 12.67 -7.11
CA GLU A 25 0.83 12.46 -7.45
C GLU A 25 -0.06 12.56 -6.19
N CYS A 26 -1.38 12.71 -6.39
CA CYS A 26 -2.34 12.59 -5.30
C CYS A 26 -2.20 11.24 -4.60
N CYS A 27 -1.53 11.24 -3.46
CA CYS A 27 -1.28 10.06 -2.65
C CYS A 27 -2.37 9.87 -1.60
N GLN A 28 -2.71 8.62 -1.33
CA GLN A 28 -3.53 8.25 -0.18
C GLN A 28 -2.61 8.09 1.02
N HIS A 29 -2.84 8.87 2.08
CA HIS A 29 -2.15 8.64 3.33
C HIS A 29 -2.66 7.37 4.00
N VAL A 30 -1.73 6.53 4.44
CA VAL A 30 -2.01 5.27 5.12
C VAL A 30 -0.96 5.05 6.19
N GLN A 31 -1.39 4.63 7.38
CA GLN A 31 -0.52 4.23 8.48
C GLN A 31 -1.06 2.95 9.11
N PHE A 32 -0.22 1.92 9.18
CA PHE A 32 -0.49 0.72 9.94
C PHE A 32 -0.05 0.91 11.39
N LEU A 33 -0.89 0.43 12.30
CA LEU A 33 -0.72 0.48 13.74
C LEU A 33 -0.91 -0.93 14.31
N ASP A 34 -0.29 -1.18 15.45
CA ASP A 34 -0.47 -2.44 16.20
C ASP A 34 -0.16 -3.71 15.40
N CYS A 35 0.76 -3.66 14.42
CA CYS A 35 1.10 -4.78 13.53
C CYS A 35 1.55 -6.06 14.26
N ASN A 36 1.97 -5.92 15.51
CA ASN A 36 2.46 -6.97 16.40
C ASN A 36 1.41 -7.43 17.42
N LYS A 37 0.13 -7.06 17.23
CA LYS A 37 -1.02 -7.54 18.00
C LYS A 37 -1.92 -8.42 17.11
N GLU A 38 -2.79 -9.19 17.76
CA GLU A 38 -3.78 -10.04 17.08
C GLU A 38 -4.82 -9.24 16.28
N VAL A 39 -5.16 -8.04 16.77
CA VAL A 39 -5.98 -7.06 16.06
C VAL A 39 -5.10 -5.90 15.63
N GLY A 40 -4.94 -5.76 14.31
CA GLY A 40 -4.24 -4.64 13.70
C GLY A 40 -5.17 -3.45 13.51
N ARG A 41 -4.59 -2.25 13.44
CA ARG A 41 -5.31 -1.02 13.09
C ARG A 41 -4.68 -0.36 11.89
N ILE A 42 -5.50 0.21 11.02
CA ILE A 42 -5.03 1.02 9.91
C ILE A 42 -5.76 2.35 9.94
N ILE A 43 -5.00 3.43 9.81
CA ILE A 43 -5.53 4.78 9.62
C ILE A 43 -5.25 5.19 8.19
N PHE A 44 -6.24 5.76 7.51
CA PHE A 44 -6.09 6.24 6.13
C PHE A 44 -7.10 7.33 5.80
N GLU A 45 -6.82 8.12 4.76
CA GLU A 45 -7.82 9.03 4.18
C GLU A 45 -8.60 8.34 3.06
N CYS A 46 -9.89 8.61 2.96
CA CYS A 46 -10.63 8.30 1.76
C CYS A 46 -10.14 9.16 0.60
N TYR A 47 -9.63 8.54 -0.47
CA TYR A 47 -9.18 9.26 -1.66
C TYR A 47 -10.25 10.20 -2.26
N HIS A 48 -11.53 9.80 -2.16
CA HIS A 48 -12.63 10.51 -2.81
C HIS A 48 -13.10 11.77 -2.06
N CYS A 49 -13.14 11.73 -0.73
CA CYS A 49 -13.71 12.83 0.07
C CYS A 49 -12.79 13.32 1.19
N GLN A 50 -11.58 12.75 1.30
CA GLN A 50 -10.53 13.11 2.28
C GLN A 50 -10.95 12.93 3.75
N GLN A 51 -12.05 12.22 4.00
CA GLN A 51 -12.43 11.77 5.34
C GLN A 51 -11.36 10.83 5.90
N GLY A 52 -10.85 11.13 7.10
CA GLY A 52 -10.01 10.21 7.85
C GLY A 52 -10.82 8.99 8.32
N ILE A 53 -10.23 7.81 8.27
CA ILE A 53 -10.85 6.55 8.67
C ILE A 53 -9.83 5.76 9.48
N ILE A 54 -10.27 5.22 10.61
CA ILE A 54 -9.57 4.15 11.33
C ILE A 54 -10.36 2.86 11.19
N SER A 55 -9.67 1.77 10.87
CA SER A 55 -10.28 0.45 10.75
C SER A 55 -9.48 -0.59 11.53
N GLU A 56 -10.19 -1.44 12.27
CA GLU A 56 -9.63 -2.61 12.95
C GLU A 56 -9.81 -3.84 12.07
N TYR A 57 -8.77 -4.66 11.99
CA TYR A 57 -8.77 -5.88 11.19
C TYR A 57 -8.02 -7.01 11.90
N THR A 58 -8.35 -8.25 11.54
CA THR A 58 -7.68 -9.44 12.05
C THR A 58 -7.68 -10.57 11.02
N GLY A 59 -6.90 -11.60 11.30
CA GLY A 59 -6.79 -12.79 10.47
C GLY A 59 -5.91 -12.62 9.24
N GLU A 60 -5.37 -13.76 8.80
CA GLU A 60 -4.52 -13.86 7.62
C GLU A 60 -5.32 -13.65 6.32
N PRO A 61 -4.68 -13.21 5.22
CA PRO A 61 -5.32 -13.07 3.93
C PRO A 61 -5.98 -14.39 3.46
N VAL A 62 -7.25 -14.31 3.10
CA VAL A 62 -8.01 -15.49 2.64
C VAL A 62 -7.71 -15.76 1.16
N MET A 63 -7.40 -17.02 0.83
CA MET A 63 -7.27 -17.48 -0.55
C MET A 63 -8.63 -17.91 -1.09
N GLY A 64 -8.98 -17.46 -2.28
CA GLY A 64 -10.16 -17.90 -3.02
C GLY A 64 -9.87 -17.94 -4.52
N GLU A 65 -10.91 -17.81 -5.34
CA GLU A 65 -10.78 -17.85 -6.80
C GLU A 65 -11.22 -16.54 -7.45
N TYR A 66 -10.41 -16.06 -8.40
CA TYR A 66 -10.77 -14.95 -9.28
C TYR A 66 -10.52 -15.36 -10.73
N LYS A 67 -11.58 -15.34 -11.56
CA LYS A 67 -11.54 -15.77 -12.97
C LYS A 67 -10.96 -17.18 -13.15
N GLY A 68 -11.29 -18.10 -12.25
CA GLY A 68 -10.83 -19.49 -12.27
C GLY A 68 -9.35 -19.68 -11.91
N ARG A 69 -8.72 -18.68 -11.26
CA ARG A 69 -7.35 -18.78 -10.75
C ARG A 69 -7.31 -18.51 -9.25
N PRO A 70 -6.46 -19.20 -8.48
CA PRO A 70 -6.23 -18.88 -7.08
C PRO A 70 -5.81 -17.42 -6.92
N SER A 71 -6.47 -16.69 -6.02
CA SER A 71 -6.21 -15.28 -5.75
C SER A 71 -6.50 -14.96 -4.28
N VAL A 72 -5.78 -13.97 -3.74
CA VAL A 72 -6.11 -13.39 -2.44
C VAL A 72 -7.45 -12.64 -2.56
N ILE A 73 -8.37 -12.92 -1.64
CA ILE A 73 -9.64 -12.21 -1.54
C ILE A 73 -9.42 -10.91 -0.78
N GLN A 74 -9.94 -9.82 -1.35
CA GLN A 74 -9.81 -8.48 -0.80
C GLN A 74 -11.09 -8.05 -0.08
N VAL A 75 -10.96 -7.64 1.18
CA VAL A 75 -12.03 -6.99 1.92
C VAL A 75 -12.08 -5.52 1.49
N LYS A 76 -13.24 -5.06 1.02
CA LYS A 76 -13.46 -3.67 0.60
C LYS A 76 -13.97 -2.86 1.78
N ILE A 77 -13.21 -1.87 2.23
CA ILE A 77 -13.66 -0.92 3.24
C ILE A 77 -14.35 0.25 2.54
N ARG A 78 -15.63 0.48 2.86
CA ARG A 78 -16.39 1.62 2.36
C ARG A 78 -16.19 2.82 3.27
N CYS A 79 -16.06 4.00 2.66
CA CYS A 79 -16.03 5.26 3.41
C CYS A 79 -17.38 5.49 4.09
N PRO A 80 -17.44 5.73 5.40
CA PRO A 80 -18.70 6.07 6.08
C PRO A 80 -19.33 7.39 5.61
N ASN A 81 -18.55 8.29 4.97
CA ASN A 81 -19.02 9.60 4.52
C ASN A 81 -19.54 9.59 3.07
N CYS A 82 -18.79 9.01 2.13
CA CYS A 82 -19.14 9.05 0.70
C CYS A 82 -19.49 7.68 0.10
N GLU A 83 -19.50 6.62 0.91
CA GLU A 83 -19.85 5.22 0.58
C GLU A 83 -18.97 4.52 -0.48
N GLN A 84 -18.11 5.25 -1.17
CA GLN A 84 -17.13 4.71 -2.10
C GLN A 84 -16.11 3.82 -1.38
N THR A 85 -15.50 2.90 -2.13
CA THR A 85 -14.43 2.05 -1.57
C THR A 85 -13.23 2.92 -1.26
N ALA A 86 -12.90 3.06 0.02
CA ALA A 86 -11.82 3.91 0.47
C ALA A 86 -10.47 3.17 0.45
N ILE A 87 -10.46 1.87 0.72
CA ILE A 87 -9.29 1.00 0.57
C ILE A 87 -9.73 -0.46 0.41
N LYS A 88 -8.83 -1.30 -0.13
CA LYS A 88 -8.99 -2.77 -0.15
C LYS A 88 -7.88 -3.39 0.68
N LEU A 89 -8.25 -4.23 1.64
CA LEU A 89 -7.28 -4.92 2.49
C LEU A 89 -7.22 -6.41 2.14
N ASN A 90 -5.99 -6.93 2.10
CA ASN A 90 -5.73 -8.37 2.12
C ASN A 90 -5.67 -8.79 3.60
N THR A 91 -6.81 -9.15 4.17
CA THR A 91 -6.95 -9.55 5.58
C THR A 91 -8.06 -10.58 5.70
N GLY A 92 -8.17 -11.24 6.85
CA GLY A 92 -9.27 -12.16 7.15
C GLY A 92 -10.60 -11.41 7.25
N GLU A 93 -10.68 -10.51 8.23
CA GLU A 93 -11.91 -9.80 8.57
C GLU A 93 -11.64 -8.36 9.00
N VAL A 94 -12.58 -7.47 8.68
CA VAL A 94 -12.63 -6.10 9.21
C VAL A 94 -13.64 -6.08 10.35
N LEU A 95 -13.16 -5.74 11.54
CA LEU A 95 -13.94 -5.74 12.77
C LEU A 95 -14.70 -4.43 12.97
N SER A 96 -14.08 -3.31 12.60
CA SER A 96 -14.68 -1.99 12.75
C SER A 96 -14.19 -1.01 11.68
N ILE A 97 -15.04 -0.02 11.38
CA ILE A 97 -14.73 1.10 10.50
C ILE A 97 -15.28 2.35 11.18
N THR A 98 -14.40 3.27 11.56
CA THR A 98 -14.76 4.49 12.27
C THR A 98 -14.27 5.70 11.50
N ALA A 99 -15.16 6.65 11.22
CA ALA A 99 -14.79 7.93 10.65
C ALA A 99 -14.13 8.82 11.72
N ILE A 100 -13.03 9.46 11.36
CA ILE A 100 -12.28 10.39 12.20
C ILE A 100 -11.92 11.64 11.38
N PRO A 101 -11.68 12.80 11.99
CA PRO A 101 -11.03 13.91 11.28
C PRO A 101 -9.75 13.42 10.59
N SER A 102 -9.41 13.98 9.42
CA SER A 102 -8.16 13.59 8.76
C SER A 102 -6.96 13.89 9.66
N PRO A 103 -6.13 12.88 10.00
CA PRO A 103 -4.90 13.11 10.76
C PRO A 103 -3.85 13.93 10.00
N TRP A 104 -3.94 14.01 8.68
CA TRP A 104 -2.94 14.63 7.82
C TRP A 104 -3.32 16.04 7.37
N ARG A 105 -4.53 16.50 7.69
CA ARG A 105 -4.97 17.86 7.40
C ARG A 105 -5.14 18.61 8.71
N GLN A 106 -4.33 19.66 8.89
CA GLN A 106 -4.42 20.63 9.98
C GLN A 106 -5.26 21.83 9.56
#